data_AF-A0A3B0VR30-F1
#
_entry.id   AF-A0A3B0VR30-F1
#
_cell.length_a   1.000
_cell.length_b   1.000
_cell.length_c   1.000
_cell.angle_alpha   90.00
_cell.angle_beta   90.00
_cell.angle_gamma   90.00
#
_symmetry.space_group_name_H-M   'P 1'
#
loop_
_entity.id
_entity.type
_entity.pdbx_description
1 polymer ?
#
loop_
_entity_poly.entity_id
_entity_poly.type
_entity_poly.pdbx_seq_one_letter_code
_entity_poly.pdbx_strand_id
1 'polypeptide(L)' 'AMQYNCPVICSGITSLPEVAGDAALYIDPYDYKDIRSKISAIINDTNLRNSMIEKGKKRVEFFSPKNYANRLEQAYSQIL' A
#
# COMPACT_ATOMS: atom_id res chain seq x y z
N ALA A 1 5.50 4.66 5.59
CA ALA A 1 5.75 5.20 4.23
C ALA A 1 4.51 5.90 3.66
N MET A 2 3.41 5.19 3.39
CA MET A 2 2.20 5.77 2.75
C MET A 2 1.61 6.98 3.49
N GLN A 3 1.56 6.95 4.83
CA GLN A 3 1.09 8.09 5.65
C GLN A 3 1.91 9.37 5.45
N TYR A 4 3.16 9.25 5.03
CA TYR A 4 4.08 10.37 4.81
C TYR A 4 4.19 10.77 3.34
N ASN A 5 3.19 10.41 2.50
CA ASN A 5 3.19 10.69 1.07
C ASN A 5 4.41 10.12 0.32
N CYS A 6 4.99 9.03 0.83
CA CYS A 6 6.10 8.35 0.19
C CYS A 6 5.57 7.15 -0.62
N PRO A 7 5.76 7.12 -1.96
CA PRO A 7 5.37 5.99 -2.79
C PRO A 7 6.11 4.72 -2.36
N VAL A 8 5.42 3.58 -2.40
CA VAL A 8 5.97 2.30 -1.90
C VAL A 8 6.23 1.35 -3.06
N ILE A 9 7.46 0.83 -3.11
CA ILE A 9 7.81 -0.37 -3.87
C ILE A 9 8.02 -1.49 -2.85
N CYS A 10 7.37 -2.63 -3.05
CA CYS A 10 7.50 -3.79 -2.19
C CYS A 10 7.25 -5.09 -2.95
N SER A 11 7.63 -6.24 -2.39
CA SER A 11 7.37 -7.52 -3.04
C SER A 11 5.89 -7.88 -3.01
N GLY A 12 5.43 -8.57 -4.05
CA GLY A 12 4.04 -9.04 -4.18
C GLY A 12 3.71 -10.30 -3.37
N ILE A 13 4.49 -10.60 -2.32
CA ILE A 13 4.38 -11.84 -1.54
C ILE A 13 3.98 -11.57 -0.09
N THR A 14 3.45 -12.60 0.57
CA THR A 14 3.07 -12.62 2.00
C THR A 14 2.03 -11.55 2.36
N SER A 15 2.26 -10.76 3.41
CA SER A 15 1.32 -9.78 3.96
C SER A 15 1.34 -8.45 3.21
N LEU A 16 2.32 -8.22 2.32
CA LEU A 16 2.47 -6.95 1.63
C LEU A 16 1.32 -6.64 0.67
N PRO A 17 0.79 -7.59 -0.13
CA PRO A 17 -0.43 -7.37 -0.91
C PRO A 17 -1.63 -6.99 -0.06
N GLU A 18 -1.77 -7.61 1.12
CA GLU A 18 -2.86 -7.29 2.05
C GLU A 18 -2.70 -5.88 2.62
N VAL A 19 -1.50 -5.46 3.03
CA VAL A 19 -1.29 -4.13 3.62
C VAL A 19 -1.35 -3.04 2.55
N ALA A 20 -0.68 -3.22 1.43
CA ALA A 20 -0.47 -2.17 0.44
C ALA A 20 -1.60 -2.07 -0.61
N GLY A 21 -2.33 -3.16 -0.87
CA GLY A 21 -3.43 -3.16 -1.84
C GLY A 21 -2.99 -2.65 -3.22
N ASP A 22 -3.74 -1.74 -3.83
CA ASP A 22 -3.40 -1.14 -5.13
C ASP A 22 -2.52 0.13 -5.02
N ALA A 23 -2.07 0.46 -3.80
CA ALA A 23 -1.30 1.68 -3.51
C ALA A 23 0.23 1.51 -3.62
N ALA A 24 0.72 0.29 -3.83
CA ALA A 24 2.14 0.01 -4.05
C ALA A 24 2.41 -0.47 -5.47
N LEU A 25 3.66 -0.29 -5.90
CA LEU A 25 4.19 -0.88 -7.12
C LEU A 25 4.92 -2.17 -6.74
N TYR A 26 4.35 -3.32 -7.12
CA TYR A 26 4.90 -4.62 -6.73
C TYR A 26 6.09 -5.04 -7.58
N ILE A 27 7.13 -5.57 -6.94
CA ILE A 27 8.32 -6.15 -7.58
C ILE A 27 8.40 -7.67 -7.35
N ASP A 28 9.12 -8.36 -8.23
CA ASP A 28 9.72 -9.65 -7.92
C ASP A 28 11.01 -9.42 -7.11
N PRO A 29 11.10 -9.89 -5.85
CA PRO A 29 12.28 -9.69 -5.01
C PRO A 29 13.53 -10.45 -5.50
N TYR A 30 13.36 -11.42 -6.38
CA TYR A 30 14.46 -12.23 -6.93
C TYR A 30 14.91 -11.76 -8.32
N ASP A 31 14.25 -10.75 -8.90
CA ASP A 31 14.65 -10.14 -10.17
C ASP A 31 15.15 -8.70 -9.97
N TYR A 32 16.47 -8.53 -9.95
CA TYR A 32 17.10 -7.22 -9.82
C TYR A 32 16.78 -6.27 -10.99
N LYS A 33 16.47 -6.79 -12.19
CA LYS A 33 16.09 -5.96 -13.34
C LYS A 33 14.70 -5.38 -13.14
N ASP A 34 13.79 -6.18 -12.59
CA ASP A 34 12.44 -5.73 -12.26
C ASP A 34 12.48 -4.60 -11.21
N ILE A 35 13.24 -4.82 -10.12
CA ILE A 35 13.49 -3.80 -9.07
C ILE A 35 14.03 -2.51 -9.69
N ARG A 36 15.08 -2.60 -10.51
CA ARG A 36 15.68 -1.44 -11.19
C ARG A 36 14.67 -0.71 -12.06
N SER A 37 13.89 -1.44 -12.86
CA SER A 37 12.94 -0.84 -13.79
C SER A 37 11.84 -0.06 -13.06
N LYS A 38 11.34 -0.60 -11.95
CA LYS A 38 10.27 0.02 -11.14
C LYS A 38 10.78 1.21 -10.32
N ILE A 39 12.00 1.16 -9.80
CA ILE A 39 12.66 2.35 -9.22
C ILE A 39 12.79 3.45 -10.27
N SER A 40 13.27 3.10 -11.46
CA SER A 40 13.40 4.06 -12.57
C SER A 40 12.06 4.66 -12.98
N ALA A 41 10.99 3.87 -13.03
CA ALA A 41 9.65 4.34 -13.35
C ALA A 41 9.17 5.40 -12.34
N ILE A 42 9.32 5.18 -11.04
CA ILE A 42 8.89 6.14 -10.01
C ILE A 42 9.70 7.44 -10.03
N ILE A 43 11.00 7.36 -10.33
CA ILE A 43 11.86 8.55 -10.41
C ILE A 43 11.45 9.41 -11.61
N ASN A 44 11.26 8.78 -12.78
CA ASN A 44 11.07 9.50 -14.04
C ASN A 44 9.60 9.86 -14.33
N ASP A 45 8.64 9.09 -13.83
CA ASP A 45 7.21 9.33 -14.05
C ASP A 45 6.56 9.99 -12.83
N THR A 46 6.39 11.32 -12.93
CA THR A 46 5.76 12.12 -11.88
C THR A 46 4.26 11.83 -11.75
N ASN A 47 3.58 11.45 -12.85
CA ASN A 47 2.16 11.14 -12.82
C ASN A 47 1.91 9.81 -12.08
N LEU A 48 2.73 8.80 -12.36
CA LEU A 48 2.74 7.54 -11.62
C LEU A 48 2.95 7.79 -10.13
N ARG A 49 3.98 8.58 -9.78
CA ARG A 49 4.30 8.91 -8.39
C ARG A 49 3.14 9.61 -7.67
N ASN A 50 2.52 10.60 -8.30
CA ASN A 50 1.37 11.30 -7.73
C ASN A 50 0.16 10.37 -7.55
N SER A 51 -0.10 9.50 -8.53
CA SER A 51 -1.16 8.49 -8.43
C SER A 51 -0.93 7.54 -7.25
N MET A 52 0.30 7.06 -7.07
CA MET A 52 0.66 6.20 -5.94
C MET A 52 0.46 6.90 -4.58
N ILE A 53 0.81 8.19 -4.48
CA ILE A 53 0.59 8.97 -3.25
C ILE A 53 -0.89 9.08 -2.94
N GLU A 54 -1.73 9.41 -3.93
CA GLU A 54 -3.18 9.53 -3.72
C GLU A 54 -3.83 8.20 -3.32
N LYS A 55 -3.41 7.09 -3.94
CA LYS A 55 -3.83 5.75 -3.53
C LYS A 55 -3.35 5.41 -2.12
N GLY A 56 -2.11 5.75 -1.78
CA GLY A 56 -1.52 5.55 -0.46
C GLY A 56 -2.31 6.27 0.64
N LYS A 57 -2.71 7.52 0.41
CA LYS A 57 -3.58 8.28 1.35
C LYS A 57 -4.91 7.57 1.59
N LYS A 58 -5.56 7.09 0.52
CA LYS A 58 -6.81 6.31 0.64
C LYS A 58 -6.58 4.99 1.39
N ARG A 59 -5.45 4.33 1.17
CA ARG A 59 -5.11 3.07 1.86
C ARG A 59 -4.87 3.28 3.36
N VAL A 60 -4.24 4.38 3.74
CA VAL A 60 -4.04 4.73 5.15
C VAL A 60 -5.37 4.89 5.89
N GLU A 61 -6.37 5.50 5.24
CA GLU A 61 -7.70 5.67 5.85
C GLU A 61 -8.38 4.33 6.16
N PHE A 62 -8.17 3.30 5.34
CA PHE A 62 -8.70 1.96 5.61
C PHE A 62 -8.21 1.38 6.95
N PHE A 63 -6.99 1.73 7.36
CA PHE A 63 -6.38 1.32 8.63
C PHE A 63 -6.53 2.37 9.74
N SER A 64 -7.44 3.34 9.60
CA SER A 64 -7.66 4.33 10.64
C SER A 64 -8.13 3.68 11.96
N PRO A 65 -7.79 4.26 13.12
CA PRO A 65 -8.25 3.75 14.41
C PRO A 65 -9.78 3.65 14.51
N LYS A 66 -10.50 4.56 13.84
CA LYS A 66 -11.96 4.54 13.74
C LYS A 66 -12.46 3.30 13.01
N ASN A 67 -11.89 2.99 11.85
CA ASN A 67 -12.28 1.80 11.07
C ASN A 67 -11.91 0.52 11.82
N TYR A 68 -10.80 0.50 12.55
CA TYR A 68 -10.44 -0.60 13.43
C TYR A 68 -11.48 -0.81 14.54
N ALA A 69 -11.84 0.25 15.27
CA ALA A 69 -12.82 0.17 16.36
C ALA A 69 -14.19 -0.31 15.85
N ASN A 70 -14.67 0.22 14.72
CA ASN A 70 -15.94 -0.20 14.12
C ASN A 70 -15.94 -1.68 13.74
N ARG A 71 -14.85 -2.19 13.14
CA ARG A 71 -14.71 -3.61 12.79
C ARG A 71 -14.67 -4.49 14.02
N LEU A 72 -14.02 -4.03 15.08
CA LEU A 72 -13.93 -4.75 16.35
C LEU A 72 -15.30 -4.83 17.05
N GLU A 73 -16.02 -3.71 17.11
CA GLU A 73 -17.38 -3.64 17.67
C GLU A 73 -18.34 -4.56 16.88
N GLN A 74 -18.28 -4.52 15.56
CA GLN A 74 -19.07 -5.40 14.70
C GLN A 74 -18.77 -6.88 14.93
N ALA A 75 -17.51 -7.25 15.17
CA ALA A 75 -17.15 -8.64 15.45
C ALA A 75 -17.70 -9.10 16.82
N TYR A 76 -17.66 -8.24 17.84
CA TYR A 76 -18.18 -8.59 19.17
C TYR A 76 -19.71 -8.66 19.22
N SER A 77 -20.43 -7.79 18.49
CA SER A 77 -21.90 -7.82 18.43
C SER A 77 -22.50 -9.04 17.74
N GLN A 78 -21.66 -9.86 17.09
CA GLN A 78 -22.08 -11.15 16.52
C GLN A 78 -22.02 -12.30 17.53
N ILE A 79 -21.28 -12.12 18.63
CA ILE A 79 -21.04 -13.17 19.64
C ILE A 79 -21.80 -12.86 20.94
N LEU A 80 -21.92 -11.59 21.29
CA LEU A 80 -22.71 -11.08 22.41
C LEU A 80 -24.16 -10.82 21.99
#